data_AF-A0A9D6IFA1-F1
#
_entry.id   AF-A0A9D6IFA1-F1
#
_cell.length_a   1.000
_cell.length_b   1.000
_cell.length_c   1.000
_cell.angle_alpha   90.00
_cell.angle_beta   90.00
_cell.angle_gamma   90.00
#
_symmetry.space_group_name_H-M   'P 1'
#
loop_
_entity.id
_entity.type
_entity.pdbx_description
1 polymer ?
#
loop_
_entity_poly.entity_id
_entity_poly.type
_entity_poly.pdbx_seq_one_letter_code
_entity_poly.pdbx_strand_id
1 'polypeptide(L)'
;MKKILAASAIFLLASVAACSWCVWELARPGGRSLANIDIGGNRSIRIWSDESHRDFSLPNCVYYEILENREVIVPAMFLGSDRGQRFEFQVVFADNGRLACVWQANRAVKGVPWIIIYDNAVRESWPQVWWCEQRSSPREWEERYFLLQGENPSLRHRAWNEP
;
A
#
# COMPACT_ATOMS: atom_id res chain seq x y z
N MET A 1 -35.63 18.37 -33.36
CA MET A 1 -35.94 18.21 -31.92
C MET A 1 -35.31 16.98 -31.26
N LYS A 2 -35.38 15.76 -31.82
CA LYS A 2 -34.81 14.55 -31.17
C LYS A 2 -33.29 14.60 -30.87
N LYS A 3 -32.50 15.33 -31.67
CA LYS A 3 -31.05 15.47 -31.49
C LYS A 3 -30.64 16.36 -30.29
N ILE A 4 -31.51 17.27 -29.85
CA ILE A 4 -31.21 18.22 -28.76
C ILE A 4 -31.36 17.52 -27.39
N LEU A 5 -32.35 16.63 -27.26
CA LEU A 5 -32.59 15.86 -26.03
C LEU A 5 -31.45 14.87 -25.70
N ALA A 6 -30.80 14.30 -26.72
CA ALA A 6 -29.69 13.36 -26.52
C ALA A 6 -28.43 14.04 -25.95
N ALA A 7 -28.15 15.28 -26.37
CA ALA A 7 -26.97 16.01 -25.90
C ALA A 7 -27.07 16.40 -24.41
N SER A 8 -28.27 16.78 -23.96
CA SER A 8 -28.52 17.14 -22.55
C SER A 8 -28.36 15.96 -21.59
N ALA A 9 -28.79 14.76 -22.00
CA ALA A 9 -28.65 13.55 -21.19
C ALA A 9 -27.18 13.14 -20.99
N ILE A 10 -26.35 13.28 -22.04
CA ILE A 10 -24.92 12.96 -21.97
C ILE A 10 -24.20 13.92 -21.03
N PHE A 11 -24.54 15.22 -21.06
CA PHE A 11 -23.92 16.24 -20.20
C PHE A 11 -24.24 16.01 -18.71
N LEU A 12 -25.49 15.63 -18.39
CA LEU A 12 -25.90 15.27 -17.04
C LEU A 12 -25.15 14.03 -16.52
N LEU A 13 -25.03 12.98 -17.32
CA LEU A 13 -24.31 11.77 -16.94
C LEU A 13 -22.81 12.03 -16.71
N ALA A 14 -22.17 12.85 -17.55
CA ALA A 14 -20.77 13.25 -17.38
C ALA A 14 -20.56 14.05 -16.09
N SER A 15 -21.49 14.94 -15.73
CA SER A 15 -21.43 15.71 -14.49
C SER A 15 -21.57 14.82 -13.24
N VAL A 16 -22.47 13.84 -13.27
CA VAL A 16 -22.65 12.92 -12.13
C VAL A 16 -21.41 12.03 -11.95
N ALA A 17 -20.80 11.57 -13.05
CA ALA A 17 -19.57 10.80 -13.03
C ALA A 17 -18.35 11.62 -12.54
N ALA A 18 -18.28 12.91 -12.89
CA ALA A 18 -17.25 13.81 -12.38
C ALA A 18 -17.43 14.10 -10.88
N CYS A 19 -18.67 14.31 -10.43
CA CYS A 19 -18.95 14.55 -9.01
C CYS A 19 -18.67 13.31 -8.14
N SER A 20 -18.98 12.10 -8.61
CA SER A 20 -18.68 10.87 -7.86
C SER A 20 -17.17 10.65 -7.72
N TRP A 21 -16.37 11.02 -8.73
CA TRP A 21 -14.91 10.99 -8.63
C TRP A 21 -14.36 11.95 -7.57
N CYS A 22 -14.86 13.19 -7.54
CA CYS A 22 -14.42 14.20 -6.58
C CYS A 22 -14.83 13.86 -5.13
N VAL A 23 -16.04 13.32 -4.92
CA VAL A 23 -16.49 12.90 -3.59
C VAL A 23 -15.65 11.71 -3.08
N TRP A 24 -15.16 10.87 -3.98
CA TRP A 24 -14.29 9.75 -3.62
C TRP A 24 -12.88 10.18 -3.19
N GLU A 25 -12.34 11.25 -3.78
CA GLU A 25 -11.10 11.88 -3.32
C GLU A 25 -11.23 12.50 -1.92
N LEU A 26 -12.41 13.03 -1.58
CA LEU A 26 -12.72 13.59 -0.26
C LEU A 26 -12.93 12.53 0.83
N ALA A 27 -13.31 11.31 0.45
CA ALA A 27 -13.51 10.20 1.39
C ALA A 27 -12.21 9.44 1.73
N ARG A 28 -11.06 9.82 1.14
CA ARG A 28 -9.77 9.24 1.52
C ARG A 28 -9.43 9.58 2.97
N PRO A 29 -8.84 8.66 3.73
CA PRO A 29 -8.29 8.96 5.05
C PRO A 29 -7.39 10.21 4.95
N GLY A 30 -7.67 11.21 5.77
CA GLY A 30 -6.87 12.44 5.82
C GLY A 30 -5.42 12.11 6.16
N GLY A 31 -4.49 12.44 5.28
CA GLY A 31 -3.09 12.11 5.49
C GLY A 31 -2.22 12.41 4.27
N ARG A 32 -0.91 12.43 4.49
CA ARG A 32 0.09 12.64 3.44
C ARG A 32 0.33 11.33 2.70
N SER A 33 0.01 11.31 1.40
CA SER A 33 0.36 10.18 0.53
C SER A 33 1.89 10.05 0.44
N LEU A 34 2.43 8.89 0.82
CA LEU A 34 3.85 8.60 0.73
C LEU A 34 4.18 7.84 -0.56
N ALA A 35 3.36 6.86 -0.93
CA ALA A 35 3.52 6.08 -2.15
C ALA A 35 2.21 5.44 -2.63
N ASN A 36 2.14 5.19 -3.94
CA ASN A 36 1.16 4.32 -4.56
C ASN A 36 1.89 3.46 -5.60
N ILE A 37 2.02 2.15 -5.33
CA ILE A 37 2.90 1.24 -6.04
C ILE A 37 2.07 0.16 -6.71
N ASP A 38 2.12 0.10 -8.04
CA ASP A 38 1.50 -0.99 -8.82
C ASP A 38 2.28 -2.29 -8.59
N ILE A 39 1.55 -3.35 -8.22
CA ILE A 39 2.09 -4.70 -8.00
C ILE A 39 1.52 -5.72 -9.00
N GLY A 40 0.95 -5.25 -10.10
CA GLY A 40 0.42 -6.05 -11.19
C GLY A 40 -1.01 -6.57 -10.95
N GLY A 41 -1.67 -7.03 -12.02
CA GLY A 41 -3.02 -7.59 -11.93
C GLY A 41 -4.05 -6.63 -11.33
N ASN A 42 -3.96 -5.34 -11.68
CA ASN A 42 -4.81 -4.25 -11.17
C ASN A 42 -4.75 -4.04 -9.65
N ARG A 43 -3.65 -4.49 -9.03
CA ARG A 43 -3.41 -4.33 -7.59
C ARG A 43 -2.39 -3.24 -7.32
N SER A 44 -2.59 -2.51 -6.23
CA SER A 44 -1.68 -1.45 -5.80
C SER A 44 -1.52 -1.42 -4.30
N ILE A 45 -0.29 -1.16 -3.83
CA ILE A 45 0.01 -0.86 -2.43
C ILE A 45 -0.01 0.64 -2.24
N ARG A 46 -0.91 1.13 -1.39
CA ARG A 46 -0.96 2.55 -1.00
C ARG A 46 -0.32 2.70 0.37
N ILE A 47 0.58 3.68 0.51
CA ILE A 47 1.28 4.00 1.77
C ILE A 47 1.04 5.48 2.08
N TRP A 48 0.61 5.79 3.30
CA TRP A 48 0.33 7.17 3.73
C TRP A 48 0.69 7.38 5.20
N SER A 49 0.96 8.62 5.59
CA SER A 49 1.02 9.01 7.00
C SER A 49 -0.27 9.73 7.43
N ASP A 50 -0.80 9.33 8.57
CA ASP A 50 -1.97 9.96 9.19
C ASP A 50 -1.54 11.28 9.83
N GLU A 51 -2.14 12.38 9.38
CA GLU A 51 -1.90 13.75 9.90
C GLU A 51 -2.95 14.16 10.94
N SER A 52 -3.73 13.22 11.48
CA SER A 52 -4.72 13.48 12.52
C SER A 52 -4.15 14.22 13.74
N HIS A 53 -2.86 14.05 14.03
CA HIS A 53 -2.12 14.81 15.03
C HIS A 53 -1.51 16.07 14.39
N ARG A 54 -2.28 17.18 14.37
CA ARG A 54 -1.75 18.52 14.00
C ARG A 54 -0.70 19.07 14.98
N ASP A 55 -0.44 18.35 16.06
CA ASP A 55 0.55 18.71 17.05
C ASP A 55 1.92 18.17 16.62
N PHE A 56 2.80 19.07 16.16
CA PHE A 56 4.14 18.76 15.62
C PHE A 56 5.06 17.99 16.60
N SER A 57 4.60 17.75 17.83
CA SER A 57 5.34 17.08 18.90
C SER A 57 5.29 15.56 18.83
N LEU A 58 4.30 14.96 18.14
CA LEU A 58 4.17 13.50 18.03
C LEU A 58 4.45 13.02 16.59
N PRO A 59 5.13 11.87 16.42
CA PRO A 59 5.36 11.33 15.09
C PRO A 59 4.05 10.81 14.49
N ASN A 60 3.84 11.07 13.20
CA ASN A 60 2.65 10.62 12.48
C ASN A 60 2.71 9.11 12.26
N CYS A 61 1.59 8.41 12.42
CA CYS A 61 1.53 6.98 12.13
C CYS A 61 1.55 6.75 10.61
N VAL A 62 2.34 5.79 10.15
CA VAL A 62 2.37 5.35 8.76
C VAL A 62 1.59 4.07 8.60
N TYR A 63 0.74 4.04 7.59
CA TYR A 63 -0.08 2.91 7.24
C TYR A 63 0.16 2.48 5.80
N TYR A 64 -0.16 1.23 5.52
CA TYR A 64 -0.32 0.74 4.16
C TYR A 64 -1.63 -0.04 4.00
N GLU A 65 -2.16 -0.09 2.79
CA GLU A 65 -3.25 -0.99 2.41
C GLU A 65 -2.99 -1.52 1.00
N ILE A 66 -3.70 -2.57 0.62
CA ILE A 66 -3.62 -3.13 -0.72
C ILE A 66 -5.00 -3.08 -1.35
N LEU A 67 -5.04 -2.53 -2.55
CA LEU A 67 -6.25 -2.39 -3.34
C LEU A 67 -6.21 -3.32 -4.55
N GLU A 68 -7.36 -3.80 -4.98
CA GLU A 68 -7.59 -4.46 -6.27
C GLU A 68 -8.76 -3.78 -6.96
N ASN A 69 -8.57 -3.26 -8.17
CA ASN A 69 -9.61 -2.48 -8.86
C ASN A 69 -10.22 -1.36 -8.00
N ARG A 70 -9.42 -0.77 -7.09
CA ARG A 70 -9.80 0.26 -6.09
C ARG A 70 -10.58 -0.23 -4.87
N GLU A 71 -10.87 -1.52 -4.78
CA GLU A 71 -11.45 -2.12 -3.58
C GLU A 71 -10.34 -2.53 -2.63
N VAL A 72 -10.52 -2.29 -1.32
CA VAL A 72 -9.54 -2.66 -0.30
C VAL A 72 -9.61 -4.17 -0.09
N ILE A 73 -8.50 -4.86 -0.38
CA ILE A 73 -8.37 -6.32 -0.23
C ILE A 73 -7.52 -6.71 0.96
N VAL A 74 -6.60 -5.83 1.36
CA VAL A 74 -5.92 -5.87 2.64
C VAL A 74 -6.20 -4.56 3.34
N PRO A 75 -6.82 -4.57 4.53
CA PRO A 75 -7.17 -3.36 5.27
C PRO A 75 -5.93 -2.54 5.65
N ALA A 76 -6.14 -1.32 6.12
CA ALA A 76 -5.06 -0.46 6.56
C ALA A 76 -4.26 -1.09 7.72
N MET A 77 -2.96 -1.26 7.52
CA MET A 77 -2.02 -1.86 8.47
C MET A 77 -0.97 -0.84 8.89
N PHE A 78 -0.65 -0.80 10.18
CA PHE A 78 0.40 0.05 10.72
C PHE A 78 1.78 -0.45 10.27
N LEU A 79 2.61 0.48 9.79
CA LEU A 79 3.96 0.21 9.29
C LEU A 79 5.05 0.83 10.18
N GLY A 80 4.77 1.97 10.80
CA GLY A 80 5.75 2.69 11.60
C GLY A 80 5.38 4.15 11.82
N SER A 81 6.40 4.99 12.03
CA SER A 81 6.20 6.41 12.33
C SER A 81 6.97 7.33 11.37
N ASP A 82 6.35 8.44 11.01
CA ASP A 82 6.82 9.47 10.11
C ASP A 82 7.07 10.77 10.89
N ARG A 83 8.28 11.32 10.75
CA ARG A 83 8.70 12.60 11.34
C ARG A 83 8.89 13.67 10.26
N GLY A 84 8.18 13.56 9.14
CA GLY A 84 8.28 14.45 8.00
C GLY A 84 9.42 14.12 7.05
N GLN A 85 10.02 12.92 7.16
CA GLN A 85 11.08 12.51 6.24
C GLN A 85 10.55 12.23 4.82
N ARG A 86 11.46 12.21 3.85
CA ARG A 86 11.20 11.71 2.50
C ARG A 86 11.39 10.20 2.48
N PHE A 87 10.47 9.51 1.83
CA PHE A 87 10.54 8.07 1.64
C PHE A 87 10.75 7.77 0.16
N GLU A 88 11.60 6.78 -0.09
CA GLU A 88 11.76 6.17 -1.40
C GLU A 88 11.49 4.69 -1.22
N PHE A 89 10.62 4.13 -2.06
CA PHE A 89 10.23 2.73 -2.01
C PHE A 89 10.69 2.04 -3.29
N GLN A 90 11.09 0.79 -3.15
CA GLN A 90 11.38 -0.11 -4.27
C GLN A 90 10.47 -1.33 -4.18
N VAL A 91 10.22 -1.95 -5.33
CA VAL A 91 9.38 -3.14 -5.46
C VAL A 91 10.13 -4.23 -6.23
N VAL A 92 9.98 -5.46 -5.77
CA VAL A 92 10.46 -6.67 -6.46
C VAL A 92 9.41 -7.75 -6.39
N PHE A 93 9.55 -8.72 -7.30
CA PHE A 93 8.61 -9.81 -7.47
C PHE A 93 9.35 -11.15 -7.41
N ALA A 94 8.66 -12.20 -7.00
CA ALA A 94 9.14 -13.58 -7.04
C ALA A 94 7.99 -14.56 -7.29
N ASP A 95 8.32 -15.83 -7.49
CA ASP A 95 7.34 -16.90 -7.77
C ASP A 95 6.38 -16.51 -8.90
N ASN A 96 6.96 -16.10 -10.04
CA ASN A 96 6.23 -15.67 -11.24
C ASN A 96 5.23 -14.52 -11.01
N GLY A 97 5.56 -13.59 -10.10
CA GLY A 97 4.71 -12.44 -9.78
C GLY A 97 3.60 -12.74 -8.76
N ARG A 98 3.60 -13.94 -8.18
CA ARG A 98 2.73 -14.25 -7.03
C ARG A 98 3.12 -13.43 -5.81
N LEU A 99 4.42 -13.31 -5.54
CA LEU A 99 4.94 -12.55 -4.42
C LEU A 99 5.36 -11.16 -4.87
N ALA A 100 4.98 -10.14 -4.12
CA ALA A 100 5.49 -8.78 -4.25
C ALA A 100 6.11 -8.34 -2.92
N CYS A 101 7.25 -7.67 -2.97
CA CYS A 101 7.90 -7.07 -1.81
C CYS A 101 8.16 -5.60 -2.09
N VAL A 102 7.62 -4.73 -1.23
CA VAL A 102 7.90 -3.30 -1.21
C VAL A 102 8.75 -2.99 -0.01
N TRP A 103 9.86 -2.26 -0.19
CA TRP A 103 10.70 -1.84 0.93
C TRP A 103 11.19 -0.41 0.80
N GLN A 104 11.55 0.18 1.94
CA GLN A 104 12.15 1.50 2.00
C GLN A 104 13.61 1.48 1.50
N ALA A 105 13.84 2.12 0.35
CA ALA A 105 15.15 2.21 -0.30
C ALA A 105 16.08 3.25 0.37
N ASN A 106 15.54 4.35 0.89
CA ASN A 106 16.33 5.38 1.58
C ASN A 106 16.18 5.24 3.11
N ARG A 107 17.25 4.83 3.80
CA ARG A 107 17.32 4.72 5.28
C ARG A 107 17.62 6.08 5.91
N ALA A 108 16.77 7.07 5.65
CA ALA A 108 16.96 8.43 6.18
C ALA A 108 16.99 8.48 7.73
N VAL A 109 16.48 7.44 8.40
CA VAL A 109 16.48 7.27 9.85
C VAL A 109 17.21 5.98 10.20
N LYS A 110 17.96 5.96 11.32
CA LYS A 110 18.63 4.77 11.91
C LYS A 110 17.63 3.70 12.40
N GLY A 111 16.68 3.30 11.56
CA GLY A 111 15.65 2.32 11.85
C GLY A 111 15.73 1.10 10.93
N VAL A 112 15.04 0.04 11.35
CA VAL A 112 14.77 -1.12 10.50
C VAL A 112 13.97 -0.64 9.28
N PRO A 113 14.41 -0.94 8.04
CA PRO A 113 13.68 -0.49 6.86
C PRO A 113 12.31 -1.17 6.83
N TRP A 114 11.30 -0.40 6.48
CA TRP A 114 9.96 -0.94 6.29
C TRP A 114 9.96 -1.93 5.13
N ILE A 115 9.35 -3.08 5.37
CA ILE A 115 9.10 -4.13 4.37
C ILE A 115 7.61 -4.47 4.41
N ILE A 116 7.03 -4.54 3.22
CA ILE A 116 5.69 -5.05 2.98
C ILE A 116 5.83 -6.22 2.01
N ILE A 117 5.42 -7.41 2.42
CA ILE A 117 5.33 -8.59 1.54
C ILE A 117 3.85 -8.83 1.26
N TYR A 118 3.50 -9.10 0.01
CA TYR A 118 2.14 -9.49 -0.39
C TYR A 118 2.20 -10.81 -1.16
N ASP A 119 1.32 -11.75 -0.80
CA ASP A 119 1.13 -13.02 -1.50
C ASP A 119 -0.23 -13.01 -2.21
N ASN A 120 -0.19 -12.95 -3.54
CA ASN A 120 -1.38 -12.90 -4.36
C ASN A 120 -2.24 -14.17 -4.30
N ALA A 121 -1.65 -15.33 -4.03
CA ALA A 121 -2.40 -16.59 -4.01
C ALA A 121 -3.38 -16.64 -2.83
N VAL A 122 -2.96 -16.11 -1.68
CA VAL A 122 -3.77 -16.10 -0.45
C VAL A 122 -4.39 -14.74 -0.15
N ARG A 123 -4.01 -13.69 -0.90
CA ARG A 123 -4.43 -12.29 -0.72
C ARG A 123 -4.12 -11.75 0.67
N GLU A 124 -2.94 -12.08 1.17
CA GLU A 124 -2.46 -11.62 2.47
C GLU A 124 -1.17 -10.81 2.34
N SER A 125 -0.87 -10.00 3.35
CA SER A 125 0.38 -9.29 3.45
C SER A 125 1.06 -9.44 4.81
N TRP A 126 2.31 -9.01 4.90
CA TRP A 126 3.09 -8.86 6.11
C TRP A 126 3.75 -7.47 6.13
N PRO A 127 3.81 -6.73 7.25
CA PRO A 127 3.35 -7.09 8.59
C PRO A 127 1.84 -7.10 8.76
N GLN A 128 1.33 -8.06 9.54
CA GLN A 128 -0.04 -8.04 10.06
C GLN A 128 -0.03 -7.58 11.51
N VAL A 129 -0.88 -6.63 11.85
CA VAL A 129 -0.98 -6.05 13.21
C VAL A 129 -2.03 -6.78 14.05
N TRP A 130 -2.88 -7.61 13.43
CA TRP A 130 -4.04 -8.23 14.08
C TRP A 130 -3.85 -9.75 14.16
N TRP A 131 -3.37 -10.20 15.32
CA TRP A 131 -3.09 -11.60 15.70
C TRP A 131 -4.32 -12.54 15.63
N CYS A 132 -5.55 -12.02 15.63
CA CYS A 132 -6.76 -12.82 15.75
C CYS A 132 -7.29 -13.40 14.43
N GLU A 133 -6.82 -12.94 13.26
CA GLU A 133 -7.28 -13.43 11.94
C GLU A 133 -6.12 -13.90 11.04
N GLN A 134 -4.91 -13.99 11.59
CA GLN A 134 -3.74 -14.36 10.84
C GLN A 134 -3.82 -15.84 10.41
N ARG A 135 -4.01 -16.09 9.11
CA ARG A 135 -3.99 -17.45 8.57
C ARG A 135 -2.56 -17.95 8.39
N SER A 136 -1.66 -17.06 7.96
CA SER A 136 -0.26 -17.44 7.74
C SER A 136 0.66 -17.21 8.93
N SER A 137 1.41 -18.24 9.31
CA SER A 137 2.35 -18.14 10.45
C SER A 137 3.58 -17.27 10.11
N PRO A 138 4.30 -16.72 11.12
CA PRO A 138 5.55 -16.00 10.88
C PRO A 138 6.59 -16.78 10.07
N ARG A 139 6.65 -18.11 10.26
CA ARG A 139 7.54 -19.01 9.52
C ARG A 139 7.19 -19.07 8.03
N GLU A 140 5.91 -19.07 7.68
CA GLU A 140 5.51 -19.07 6.26
C GLU A 140 5.86 -17.73 5.58
N TRP A 141 5.81 -16.62 6.31
CA TRP A 141 6.27 -15.32 5.81
C TRP A 141 7.78 -15.27 5.64
N GLU A 142 8.53 -15.87 6.55
CA GLU A 142 9.97 -16.06 6.42
C GLU A 142 10.33 -16.87 5.16
N GLU A 143 9.65 -17.98 4.92
CA GLU A 143 9.85 -18.81 3.72
C GLU A 143 9.57 -18.02 2.42
N ARG A 144 8.48 -17.24 2.38
CA ARG A 144 8.18 -16.33 1.26
C ARG A 144 9.25 -15.26 1.08
N TYR A 145 9.75 -14.68 2.18
CA TYR A 145 10.84 -13.71 2.14
C TYR A 145 12.13 -14.34 1.58
N PHE A 146 12.46 -15.57 1.95
CA PHE A 146 13.62 -16.27 1.40
C PHE A 146 13.49 -16.55 -0.10
N LEU A 147 12.29 -16.88 -0.60
CA LEU A 147 12.04 -16.99 -2.05
C LEU A 147 12.28 -15.66 -2.76
N LEU A 148 11.69 -14.58 -2.23
CA LEU A 148 11.91 -13.22 -2.73
C LEU A 148 13.39 -12.85 -2.78
N GLN A 149 14.13 -13.17 -1.72
CA GLN A 149 15.55 -12.91 -1.59
C GLN A 149 16.42 -13.78 -2.52
N GLY A 150 15.98 -15.02 -2.78
CA GLY A 150 16.63 -15.94 -3.71
C GLY A 150 16.61 -15.42 -5.14
N GLU A 151 15.45 -14.90 -5.57
CA GLU A 151 15.26 -14.31 -6.91
C GLU A 151 15.76 -12.86 -7.00
N ASN A 152 15.81 -12.13 -5.88
CA ASN A 152 16.20 -10.72 -5.82
C ASN A 152 17.34 -10.50 -4.81
N PRO A 153 18.60 -10.78 -5.17
CA PRO A 153 19.74 -10.67 -4.25
C PRO A 153 19.94 -9.26 -3.65
N SER A 154 19.43 -8.21 -4.29
CA SER A 154 19.45 -6.84 -3.76
C SER A 154 18.68 -6.67 -2.44
N LEU A 155 17.71 -7.56 -2.16
CA LEU A 155 17.00 -7.62 -0.87
C LEU A 155 17.91 -8.09 0.29
N ARG A 156 18.96 -8.87 0.01
CA ARG A 156 19.80 -9.53 1.04
C ARG A 156 20.38 -8.59 2.08
N HIS A 157 20.60 -7.34 1.71
CA HIS A 157 21.29 -6.42 2.58
C HIS A 157 20.45 -5.83 3.72
N ARG A 158 19.13 -6.14 3.86
CA ARG A 158 18.27 -5.13 4.50
C ARG A 158 17.27 -5.43 5.61
N ALA A 159 16.72 -6.61 5.94
CA ALA A 159 15.53 -6.54 6.82
C ALA A 159 15.10 -7.72 7.72
N TRP A 160 15.58 -8.94 7.54
CA TRP A 160 15.00 -10.08 8.28
C TRP A 160 15.80 -10.50 9.53
N ASN A 161 16.94 -9.86 9.80
CA ASN A 161 17.72 -10.15 11.00
C ASN A 161 17.35 -9.15 12.10
N GLU A 162 16.68 -9.70 13.12
CA GLU A 162 16.39 -9.18 14.47
C GLU A 162 14.96 -8.60 14.70
N PRO A 163 14.22 -9.13 15.69
CA PRO A 163 12.98 -8.54 16.20
C PRO A 163 13.21 -7.22 16.95
#